data_AF-D6AAM5-F1
#
_entry.id   AF-D6AAM5-F1
#
_cell.length_a   1.000
_cell.length_b   1.000
_cell.length_c   1.000
_cell.angle_alpha   90.00
_cell.angle_beta   90.00
_cell.angle_gamma   90.00
#
_symmetry.space_group_name_H-M   'P 1'
#
loop_
_entity.id
_entity.type
_entity.pdbx_description
1 polymer ?
#
loop_
_entity_poly.entity_id
_entity_poly.type
_entity_poly.pdbx_seq_one_letter_code
_entity_poly.pdbx_strand_id
1 'polypeptide(L)'
;MTQSSTRGDQWTFLTNHARVLIALARDPGSRLRDVADAIDITERAVQLIVADLEAAGYLTRTRVGRRNRYTIDPSVALRHPAEADHPVGDLLATFLHREDTPTDQELTPS
;
A
#
# COMPACT_ATOMS: atom_id res chain seq x y z
N MET A 1 1.14 -31.32 -5.15
CA MET A 1 2.13 -30.53 -4.39
C MET A 1 1.43 -29.35 -3.75
N THR A 2 0.96 -29.52 -2.53
CA THR A 2 0.40 -28.46 -1.68
C THR A 2 1.56 -27.79 -0.96
N GLN A 3 1.90 -26.56 -1.34
CA GLN A 3 2.92 -25.79 -0.63
C GLN A 3 2.27 -25.17 0.61
N SER A 4 2.53 -25.79 1.76
CA SER A 4 2.30 -25.19 3.06
C SER A 4 3.36 -24.09 3.26
N SER A 5 3.00 -22.83 3.04
CA SER A 5 3.87 -21.69 3.34
C SER A 5 4.14 -21.65 4.85
N THR A 6 5.39 -21.84 5.23
CA THR A 6 5.89 -21.62 6.58
C THR A 6 5.59 -20.20 7.02
N ARG A 7 4.60 -20.03 7.90
CA ARG A 7 4.37 -18.79 8.66
C ARG A 7 5.44 -18.67 9.75
N GLY A 8 6.70 -18.55 9.34
CA GLY A 8 7.73 -17.94 10.17
C GLY A 8 7.61 -16.43 10.01
N ASP A 9 7.81 -15.67 11.08
CA ASP A 9 7.91 -14.21 11.06
C ASP A 9 8.92 -13.76 9.99
N GLN A 10 8.47 -13.57 8.75
CA GLN A 10 9.25 -12.92 7.73
C GLN A 10 9.38 -11.48 8.17
N TRP A 11 10.58 -11.12 8.63
CA TRP A 11 10.93 -9.74 8.88
C TRP A 11 10.61 -8.94 7.61
N THR A 12 9.63 -8.05 7.70
CA THR A 12 9.30 -7.12 6.63
C THR A 12 9.94 -5.77 6.93
N PHE A 13 10.52 -5.14 5.90
CA PHE A 13 11.18 -3.84 6.06
C PHE A 13 10.17 -2.72 6.30
N LEU A 14 9.01 -2.80 5.63
CA LEU A 14 7.94 -1.80 5.72
C LEU A 14 6.93 -2.18 6.80
N THR A 15 6.52 -1.18 7.59
CA THR A 15 5.39 -1.33 8.51
C THR A 15 4.09 -1.65 7.76
N ASN A 16 3.13 -2.28 8.45
CA ASN A 16 1.81 -2.51 7.86
C ASN A 16 1.12 -1.20 7.43
N HIS A 17 1.37 -0.10 8.13
CA HIS A 17 0.87 1.23 7.74
C HIS A 17 1.41 1.66 6.38
N ALA A 18 2.73 1.55 6.18
CA ALA A 18 3.35 1.88 4.89
C ALA A 18 2.84 0.97 3.78
N ARG A 19 2.71 -0.34 4.03
CA ARG A 19 2.22 -1.30 3.03
C ARG A 19 0.76 -1.01 2.62
N VAL A 20 -0.11 -0.70 3.58
CA VAL A 20 -1.52 -0.32 3.30
C VAL A 20 -1.57 0.99 2.52
N LEU A 21 -0.78 1.98 2.90
CA LEU A 21 -0.74 3.27 2.20
C LEU A 21 -0.27 3.10 0.74
N ILE A 22 0.78 2.31 0.49
CA ILE A 22 1.26 1.99 -0.86
C ILE A 22 0.18 1.25 -1.67
N ALA A 23 -0.48 0.26 -1.08
CA ALA A 23 -1.54 -0.49 -1.76
C ALA A 23 -2.70 0.42 -2.19
N LEU A 24 -3.15 1.33 -1.31
CA LEU A 24 -4.18 2.31 -1.63
C LEU A 24 -3.72 3.38 -2.62
N ALA A 25 -2.41 3.67 -2.66
CA ALA A 25 -1.84 4.58 -3.66
C ALA A 25 -1.84 3.96 -5.07
N ARG A 26 -1.60 2.64 -5.17
CA ARG A 26 -1.65 1.89 -6.43
C ARG A 26 -3.06 1.77 -6.98
N ASP A 27 -4.01 1.40 -6.12
CA ASP A 27 -5.43 1.34 -6.48
C ASP A 27 -6.30 2.06 -5.42
N PRO A 28 -6.60 3.35 -5.66
CA PRO A 28 -7.46 4.15 -4.79
C PRO A 28 -8.89 3.61 -4.61
N GLY A 29 -9.35 2.71 -5.50
CA GLY A 29 -10.69 2.11 -5.47
C GLY A 29 -10.74 0.70 -4.87
N SER A 30 -9.60 0.18 -4.39
CA SER A 30 -9.49 -1.15 -3.82
C SER A 30 -10.38 -1.33 -2.60
N ARG A 31 -10.96 -2.52 -2.45
CA ARG A 31 -11.70 -2.86 -1.23
C ARG A 31 -10.69 -3.20 -0.14
N LEU A 32 -11.00 -2.86 1.11
CA LEU A 32 -10.10 -3.16 2.22
C LEU A 32 -9.82 -4.66 2.40
N ARG A 33 -10.76 -5.52 1.98
CA ARG A 33 -10.52 -6.98 1.89
C ARG A 33 -9.42 -7.33 0.89
N ASP A 34 -9.42 -6.72 -0.29
CA ASP A 34 -8.46 -7.02 -1.35
C ASP A 34 -7.05 -6.53 -0.91
N VAL A 35 -6.99 -5.41 -0.20
CA VAL A 35 -5.78 -4.89 0.46
C VAL A 35 -5.28 -5.83 1.56
N ALA A 36 -6.19 -6.39 2.36
CA ALA A 36 -5.86 -7.32 3.43
C ALA A 36 -5.21 -8.60 2.88
N ASP A 37 -5.83 -9.16 1.83
CA ASP A 37 -5.34 -10.34 1.13
C ASP A 37 -3.97 -10.07 0.47
N ALA A 38 -3.77 -8.89 -0.13
CA ALA A 38 -2.50 -8.53 -0.77
C ALA A 38 -1.32 -8.36 0.20
N ILE A 39 -1.59 -7.99 1.46
CA ILE A 39 -0.57 -7.67 2.47
C ILE A 39 -0.38 -8.82 3.47
N ASP A 40 -1.24 -9.85 3.42
CA ASP A 40 -1.32 -10.98 4.35
C ASP A 40 -1.61 -10.54 5.80
N ILE A 41 -2.60 -9.65 5.96
CA ILE A 41 -3.12 -9.23 7.27
C ILE A 41 -4.64 -9.33 7.30
N THR A 42 -5.23 -9.22 8.49
CA THR A 42 -6.70 -9.30 8.61
C THR A 42 -7.40 -8.06 8.08
N GLU A 43 -8.62 -8.19 7.55
CA GLU A 43 -9.44 -7.05 7.13
C GLU A 43 -9.65 -6.05 8.28
N ARG A 44 -9.82 -6.56 9.51
CA ARG A 44 -9.93 -5.72 10.72
C ARG A 44 -8.65 -4.90 10.95
N ALA A 45 -7.47 -5.48 10.75
CA ALA A 45 -6.20 -4.75 10.88
C ALA A 45 -6.09 -3.64 9.82
N VAL A 46 -6.45 -3.93 8.57
CA VAL A 46 -6.49 -2.89 7.51
C VAL A 46 -7.46 -1.76 7.88
N GLN A 47 -8.65 -2.08 8.39
CA GLN A 47 -9.63 -1.07 8.80
C GLN A 47 -9.08 -0.14 9.90
N LEU A 48 -8.40 -0.71 10.91
CA LEU A 48 -7.75 0.09 11.97
C LEU A 48 -6.65 0.98 11.40
N ILE A 49 -5.77 0.42 10.57
CA ILE A 49 -4.68 1.15 9.92
C ILE A 49 -5.22 2.29 9.06
N VAL A 50 -6.28 2.07 8.29
CA VAL A 50 -6.92 3.12 7.47
C VAL A 50 -7.51 4.22 8.34
N ALA A 51 -8.12 3.88 9.47
CA ALA A 51 -8.61 4.88 10.43
C ALA A 51 -7.46 5.69 11.04
N ASP A 52 -6.35 5.04 11.38
CA ASP A 52 -5.15 5.72 11.91
C ASP A 52 -4.53 6.65 10.86
N LEU A 53 -4.45 6.22 9.60
CA LEU A 53 -3.97 7.03 8.47
C LEU A 53 -4.91 8.21 8.16
N GLU A 54 -6.23 8.01 8.24
CA GLU A 54 -7.24 9.07 8.06
C GLU A 54 -7.15 10.10 9.19
N ALA A 55 -7.05 9.65 10.45
CA ALA A 55 -6.87 10.53 11.61
C ALA A 55 -5.54 11.30 11.58
N ALA A 56 -4.51 10.73 10.95
CA ALA A 56 -3.22 11.35 10.74
C ALA A 56 -3.21 12.39 9.60
N GLY A 57 -4.24 12.43 8.75
CA GLY A 57 -4.28 13.27 7.56
C GLY A 57 -3.56 12.68 6.34
N TYR A 58 -3.01 11.46 6.42
CA TYR A 58 -2.32 10.83 5.28
C TYR A 58 -3.27 10.48 4.13
N LEU A 59 -4.54 10.22 4.45
CA LEU A 59 -5.56 9.94 3.44
C LEU A 59 -6.92 10.49 3.84
N THR A 60 -7.78 10.63 2.84
CA THR A 60 -9.20 10.89 3.01
C THR A 60 -10.00 9.80 2.32
N ARG A 61 -11.16 9.45 2.90
CA ARG A 61 -12.08 8.47 2.32
C ARG A 61 -13.32 9.17 1.81
N THR A 62 -13.58 9.04 0.50
CA THR A 62 -14.79 9.55 -0.14
C THR A 62 -15.65 8.40 -0.64
N ARG A 63 -16.95 8.44 -0.36
CA ARG A 63 -17.89 7.43 -0.88
C ARG A 63 -18.28 7.77 -2.31
N VAL A 64 -17.95 6.88 -3.25
CA VAL A 64 -18.31 6.98 -4.67
C VAL A 64 -19.27 5.84 -4.99
N GLY A 65 -20.58 6.13 -4.89
CA GLY A 65 -21.65 5.15 -5.05
C GLY A 65 -21.62 4.05 -3.98
N ARG A 66 -21.39 2.79 -4.41
CA ARG A 66 -21.29 1.62 -3.51
C ARG A 66 -19.87 1.36 -3.01
N ARG A 67 -18.88 2.10 -3.48
CA ARG A 67 -17.46 1.89 -3.15
C ARG A 67 -16.89 3.10 -2.42
N ASN A 68 -15.86 2.84 -1.63
CA ASN A 68 -15.01 3.90 -1.10
C ASN A 68 -13.90 4.18 -2.11
N ARG A 69 -13.53 5.44 -2.25
CA ARG A 69 -12.32 5.89 -2.93
C ARG A 69 -11.44 6.59 -1.92
N TYR A 70 -10.19 6.18 -1.85
CA TYR A 70 -9.18 6.75 -0.96
C TYR A 70 -8.37 7.79 -1.73
N THR A 71 -8.11 8.95 -1.13
CA THR A 71 -7.24 9.97 -1.72
C THR A 71 -6.12 10.24 -0.73
N ILE A 72 -4.89 10.00 -1.15
CA ILE A 72 -3.71 10.16 -0.31
C ILE A 72 -3.20 11.59 -0.45
N ASP A 73 -2.81 12.19 0.66
CA ASP A 73 -2.08 13.46 0.68
C ASP A 73 -0.57 13.18 0.73
N PRO A 74 0.14 13.36 -0.39
CA PRO A 74 1.57 13.08 -0.45
C PRO A 74 2.40 14.12 0.33
N SER A 75 1.83 15.27 0.70
CA SER A 75 2.56 16.36 1.37
C SER A 75 2.75 16.14 2.87
N VAL A 76 2.04 15.17 3.46
CA VAL A 76 2.13 14.89 4.90
C VAL A 76 3.48 14.27 5.21
N ALA A 77 4.23 14.88 6.11
CA ALA A 77 5.54 14.40 6.56
C ALA A 77 5.45 13.03 7.25
N LEU A 78 6.52 12.24 7.18
CA LEU A 78 6.65 11.03 7.99
C LEU A 78 6.70 11.38 9.48
N ARG A 79 5.96 10.63 10.30
CA ARG A 79 5.77 10.92 11.74
C ARG A 79 7.04 10.86 12.58
N HIS A 80 8.10 10.20 12.12
CA HIS A 80 9.31 10.03 12.92
C HIS A 80 10.12 11.34 12.92
N PRO A 81 10.61 11.85 14.07
CA PRO A 81 11.36 13.12 14.13
C PRO A 81 12.59 13.16 13.23
N ALA A 82 13.20 12.01 12.96
CA ALA A 82 14.34 11.90 12.05
C ALA A 82 13.95 11.94 10.56
N GLU A 83 12.65 11.83 10.25
CA GLU A 83 12.08 11.77 8.90
C GLU A 83 11.08 12.91 8.65
N ALA A 84 10.96 13.85 9.60
CA ALA A 84 9.98 14.96 9.55
C ALA A 84 10.18 15.89 8.35
N ASP A 85 11.36 15.89 7.75
CA ASP A 85 11.67 16.64 6.52
C ASP A 85 11.27 15.89 5.23
N HIS A 86 10.84 14.63 5.32
CA HIS A 86 10.48 13.81 4.17
C HIS A 86 8.97 13.64 4.07
N PRO A 87 8.33 14.17 3.00
CA PRO A 87 6.94 13.91 2.71
C PRO A 87 6.72 12.42 2.43
N VAL A 88 5.56 11.90 2.82
CA VAL A 88 5.16 10.51 2.51
C VAL A 88 5.12 10.26 1.00
N GLY A 89 4.97 11.32 0.20
CA GLY A 89 5.07 11.29 -1.26
C GLY A 89 6.39 10.70 -1.77
N ASP A 90 7.52 10.93 -1.10
CA ASP A 90 8.83 10.42 -1.54
C ASP A 90 8.92 8.90 -1.37
N LEU A 91 8.36 8.39 -0.26
CA LEU A 91 8.17 6.97 -0.05
C LEU A 91 7.30 6.38 -1.16
N LEU A 92 6.15 7.00 -1.44
CA LEU A 92 5.23 6.51 -2.47
C LEU A 92 5.87 6.53 -3.85
N ALA A 93 6.58 7.59 -4.23
CA ALA A 93 7.29 7.67 -5.50
C ALA A 93 8.26 6.50 -5.68
N THR A 94 8.99 6.13 -4.63
CA THR A 94 9.93 5.00 -4.66
C THR A 94 9.26 3.65 -4.98
N PHE A 95 8.03 3.42 -4.50
CA PHE A 95 7.31 2.15 -4.66
C PHE A 95 6.27 2.14 -5.78
N LEU A 96 5.88 3.30 -6.29
CA LEU A 96 4.96 3.45 -7.42
C LEU A 96 5.70 3.56 -8.76
N HIS A 97 6.99 3.93 -8.78
CA HIS A 97 7.78 4.08 -10.01
C HIS A 97 8.43 2.79 -10.55
N ARG A 98 8.15 1.60 -9.98
CA ARG A 98 8.77 0.33 -10.42
C ARG A 98 7.79 -0.73 -10.91
N GLU A 99 6.88 -0.38 -11.80
CA GLU A 99 6.18 -1.38 -12.62
C GLU A 99 6.17 -0.95 -14.10
N ASP A 100 7.35 -0.62 -14.63
CA ASP A 100 7.64 -0.65 -16.07
C ASP A 100 8.96 -1.40 -16.28
N THR A 101 8.96 -2.71 -16.03
CA THR A 101 9.84 -3.58 -16.81
C THR A 101 8.98 -4.02 -18.00
N PRO A 102 9.18 -3.46 -19.22
CA PRO A 102 8.62 -4.11 -20.38
C PRO A 102 9.16 -5.53 -20.38
N THR A 103 8.27 -6.52 -20.35
CA THR A 103 8.59 -7.91 -20.64
C THR A 103 9.14 -7.96 -22.06
N ASP A 104 10.42 -7.70 -22.21
CA ASP A 104 11.15 -7.92 -23.45
C ASP A 104 11.53 -9.40 -23.47
N GLN A 105 10.51 -10.23 -23.69
CA GLN A 105 10.67 -11.66 -23.94
C GLN A 105 9.60 -12.16 -24.92
N GLU A 106 9.45 -11.44 -26.03
CA GLU A 106 8.87 -11.99 -27.26
C GLU A 106 9.93 -11.88 -28.38
N LEU A 107 10.97 -12.71 -28.27
CA LEU A 107 11.91 -13.00 -29.36
C LEU A 107 11.92 -14.51 -29.62
N THR A 108 10.83 -14.97 -30.20
CA THR A 108 10.85 -16.00 -31.26
C THR A 108 9.74 -15.61 -32.23
N PRO A 109 10.04 -15.44 -33.54
CA PRO A 109 10.45 -16.59 -34.35
C PRO A 109 11.49 -16.28 -35.44
N SER A 110 12.25 -17.31 -35.84
CA SER A 110 12.29 -17.75 -37.25
C SER A 110 12.84 -19.16 -37.37
#